data_AF-A0A0W1SMD4-F1
#
_entry.id   AF-A0A0W1SMD4-F1
#
_cell.length_a   1.000
_cell.length_b   1.000
_cell.length_c   1.000
_cell.angle_alpha   90.00
_cell.angle_beta   90.00
_cell.angle_gamma   90.00
#
_symmetry.space_group_name_H-M   'P 1'
#
loop_
_entity.id
_entity.type
_entity.pdbx_description
1 polymer ?
#
loop_
_entity_poly.entity_id
_entity_poly.type
_entity_poly.pdbx_seq_one_letter_code
_entity_poly.pdbx_strand_id
1 'polypeptide(L)' 'MVGPSLSDDEMRLASYRLQIGFVLLVGISAGFIALAADAALPQVGIAFAGGTLLGIALLVFLSYWGREFVGVNRR' A
#
# COMPACT_ATOMS: atom_id res chain seq x y z
N MET A 1 24.63 1.01 17.45
CA MET A 1 23.39 1.49 16.81
C MET A 1 22.96 2.74 17.57
N VAL A 2 22.74 3.85 16.87
CA VAL A 2 22.06 5.01 17.46
C VAL A 2 20.64 4.58 17.82
N GLY A 3 20.11 5.06 18.96
CA GLY A 3 18.74 4.78 19.37
C GLY A 3 17.74 5.24 18.30
N PRO A 4 16.50 4.72 18.33
CA PRO A 4 15.47 5.10 17.37
C PRO A 4 15.35 6.62 17.28
N SER A 5 15.50 7.17 16.06
CA SER A 5 15.36 8.62 15.82
C SER A 5 13.92 9.11 15.91
N LEU A 6 12.97 8.18 16.08
CA LEU A 6 11.54 8.42 16.19
C LEU A 6 11.02 7.64 17.39
N SER A 7 10.08 8.23 18.12
CA SER A 7 9.25 7.50 19.07
C SER A 7 8.41 6.44 18.37
N ASP A 8 7.94 5.45 19.12
CA ASP A 8 7.10 4.36 18.58
C ASP A 8 5.81 4.90 17.93
N ASP A 9 5.24 5.96 18.48
CA ASP A 9 4.03 6.61 17.96
C ASP A 9 4.30 7.32 16.62
N GLU A 10 5.43 8.04 16.51
CA GLU A 10 5.85 8.67 15.27
C GLU A 10 6.13 7.63 14.18
N MET A 11 6.75 6.51 14.55
CA MET A 11 7.03 5.41 13.63
C MET A 11 5.74 4.74 13.12
N ARG A 12 4.75 4.53 14.00
CA ARG A 12 3.43 4.02 13.61
C ARG A 12 2.72 4.97 12.65
N LEU A 13 2.72 6.27 12.95
CA LEU A 13 2.08 7.27 12.11
C LEU A 13 2.75 7.39 10.73
N ALA A 14 4.09 7.40 10.69
CA ALA A 14 4.86 7.42 9.44
C ALA A 14 4.55 6.18 8.59
N SER A 15 4.52 5.00 9.22
CA SER A 15 4.16 3.74 8.55
C SER A 15 2.75 3.78 7.98
N TYR A 16 1.78 4.30 8.74
CA TYR A 16 0.39 4.41 8.30
C TYR A 16 0.23 5.37 7.11
N ARG A 17 0.93 6.50 7.12
CA ARG A 17 0.94 7.44 5.98
C ARG A 17 1.54 6.82 4.72
N LEU A 18 2.64 6.07 4.87
CA LEU A 18 3.27 5.36 3.76
C LEU A 18 2.32 4.30 3.17
N GLN A 19 1.65 3.54 4.03
CA GLN A 19 0.66 2.55 3.66
C GLN A 19 -0.50 3.16 2.85
N ILE A 20 -1.07 4.28 3.34
CA ILE A 20 -2.10 5.01 2.60
C ILE A 20 -1.56 5.49 1.25
N GLY A 21 -0.38 6.10 1.24
CA GLY A 21 0.25 6.60 0.02
C GLY A 21 0.45 5.51 -1.02
N PHE A 22 0.92 4.33 -0.60
CA PHE A 22 1.06 3.15 -1.47
C PHE A 22 -0.27 2.72 -2.08
N VAL A 23 -1.32 2.55 -1.26
CA VAL A 23 -2.64 2.12 -1.75
C VAL A 23 -3.23 3.13 -2.74
N LEU A 24 -3.13 4.42 -2.43
CA LEU A 24 -3.58 5.49 -3.33
C LEU A 24 -2.78 5.52 -4.64
N LEU A 25 -1.46 5.35 -4.56
CA LEU A 25 -0.59 5.32 -5.74
C LEU A 25 -0.97 4.20 -6.70
N VAL A 26 -1.24 2.99 -6.18
CA VAL A 26 -1.68 1.85 -7.00
C VAL A 26 -3.04 2.13 -7.64
N GLY A 27 -4.00 2.65 -6.89
CA GLY A 27 -5.33 3.02 -7.42
C GLY A 27 -5.26 4.08 -8.52
N ILE A 28 -4.56 5.19 -8.26
CA ILE A 28 -4.39 6.28 -9.23
C ILE A 28 -3.67 5.77 -10.48
N SER A 29 -2.63 4.95 -10.30
CA SER A 29 -1.90 4.34 -11.42
C SER A 29 -2.82 3.49 -12.31
N ALA A 30 -3.67 2.65 -11.73
CA ALA A 30 -4.63 1.84 -12.49
C ALA A 30 -5.64 2.72 -13.26
N GLY A 31 -6.13 3.80 -12.64
CA GLY A 31 -6.99 4.78 -13.31
C GLY A 31 -6.28 5.49 -14.47
N PHE A 32 -5.02 5.89 -14.30
CA PHE A 32 -4.22 6.52 -15.36
C PHE A 32 -3.90 5.56 -16.50
N ILE A 33 -3.64 4.29 -16.20
CA ILE A 33 -3.47 3.25 -17.23
C ILE A 33 -4.76 3.09 -18.04
N ALA A 34 -5.93 3.09 -17.40
CA ALA A 34 -7.22 3.02 -18.09
C ALA A 34 -7.47 4.24 -18.98
N LEU A 35 -7.14 5.45 -18.50
CA LEU A 35 -7.22 6.68 -19.31
C LEU A 35 -6.28 6.61 -20.52
N ALA A 36 -5.05 6.13 -20.33
CA ALA A 36 -4.08 5.95 -21.42
C ALA A 36 -4.52 4.89 -22.45
N ALA A 37 -5.41 3.98 -22.05
CA ALA A 37 -6.03 2.98 -22.91
C ALA A 37 -7.36 3.44 -23.54
N ASP A 38 -7.67 4.73 -23.48
CA ASP A 38 -8.90 5.34 -24.02
C ASP A 38 -10.20 4.72 -23.44
N ALA A 39 -10.13 4.24 -22.19
CA ALA A 39 -11.28 3.63 -21.53
C ALA A 39 -12.38 4.66 -21.23
N ALA A 40 -13.64 4.23 -21.29
CA ALA A 40 -14.76 5.08 -20.91
C ALA A 40 -14.69 5.47 -19.42
N LEU A 41 -15.24 6.63 -19.06
CA LEU A 41 -15.17 7.15 -17.68
C LEU A 41 -15.63 6.16 -16.59
N PRO A 42 -16.71 5.37 -16.78
CA PRO A 42 -17.08 4.33 -15.82
C PRO A 42 -16.03 3.22 -15.67
N GLN A 43 -15.34 2.85 -16.76
CA GLN A 43 -14.28 1.85 -16.76
C GLN A 43 -13.03 2.36 -16.03
N VAL A 44 -12.70 3.64 -16.17
CA VAL A 44 -11.65 4.28 -15.38
C VAL A 44 -11.96 4.23 -13.88
N GLY A 45 -13.22 4.48 -13.50
CA GLY A 45 -13.67 4.35 -12.12
C GLY A 45 -13.52 2.92 -11.57
N ILE A 46 -13.86 1.92 -12.39
CA ILE A 46 -13.67 0.49 -12.06
C ILE A 46 -12.19 0.14 -11.93
N ALA A 47 -11.34 0.63 -12.84
CA ALA A 47 -9.90 0.38 -12.82
C ALA A 47 -9.26 1.00 -11.58
N PHE A 48 -9.62 2.24 -11.22
CA PHE A 48 -9.20 2.88 -9.99
C PHE A 48 -9.61 2.05 -8.76
N ALA A 49 -10.89 1.68 -8.66
CA ALA A 49 -11.38 0.88 -7.55
C ALA A 49 -10.69 -0.50 -7.46
N GLY A 50 -10.50 -1.18 -8.59
CA GLY A 50 -9.76 -2.44 -8.68
C GLY A 50 -8.29 -2.30 -8.27
N GLY A 51 -7.63 -1.23 -8.70
CA GLY A 51 -6.26 -0.90 -8.30
C GLY A 51 -6.15 -0.61 -6.80
N THR A 52 -7.09 0.13 -6.23
CA THR A 52 -7.14 0.37 -4.77
C THR A 52 -7.32 -0.93 -4.00
N LEU A 53 -8.26 -1.79 -4.42
CA LEU A 53 -8.47 -3.10 -3.81
C LEU A 53 -7.20 -3.97 -3.90
N LEU A 54 -6.52 -3.96 -5.05
CA LEU A 54 -5.24 -4.66 -5.23
C LEU A 54 -4.15 -4.11 -4.31
N GLY A 55 -4.03 -2.78 -4.18
CA GLY A 55 -3.10 -2.13 -3.26
C GLY A 55 -3.34 -2.56 -1.80
N ILE A 56 -4.60 -2.61 -1.38
CA ILE A 56 -4.98 -3.13 -0.05
C ILE A 56 -4.58 -4.60 0.10
N ALA A 57 -4.91 -5.44 -0.90
CA ALA A 57 -4.58 -6.86 -0.88
C ALA A 57 -3.07 -7.10 -0.78
N LEU A 58 -2.26 -6.32 -1.51
CA LEU A 58 -0.79 -6.37 -1.44
C LEU A 58 -0.27 -5.97 -0.06
N LEU A 59 -0.84 -4.90 0.53
CA LEU A 59 -0.46 -4.47 1.87
C LEU A 59 -0.81 -5.54 2.91
N VAL A 60 -1.99 -6.14 2.82
CA VAL A 60 -2.41 -7.26 3.70
C VAL A 60 -1.47 -8.46 3.52
N PHE A 61 -1.14 -8.81 2.28
CA PHE A 61 -0.21 -9.90 1.97
C PHE A 61 1.17 -9.64 2.59
N LEU A 62 1.73 -8.44 2.39
CA LEU A 62 3.03 -8.07 2.92
C LEU A 62 3.03 -8.03 4.46
N SER A 63 1.95 -7.55 5.07
CA SER A 63 1.78 -7.53 6.53
C SER A 63 1.64 -8.95 7.09
N TYR A 64 0.93 -9.83 6.38
CA TYR A 64 0.77 -11.22 6.77
C TYR A 64 2.12 -11.94 6.73
N TRP A 65 2.83 -11.86 5.60
CA TRP A 65 4.09 -12.54 5.38
C TRP A 65 5.24 -11.94 6.21
N GLY A 66 5.26 -10.63 6.42
CA GLY A 66 6.26 -9.96 7.26
C GLY A 66 6.23 -10.42 8.72
N ARG A 67 5.06 -10.81 9.25
CA ARG A 67 4.96 -11.39 10.60
C ARG A 67 5.71 -12.71 10.72
N GLU A 68 5.76 -13.50 9.65
CA GLU A 68 6.48 -14.78 9.60
C GLU A 68 7.99 -14.54 9.77
N PHE A 69 8.55 -13.56 9.06
CA PHE A 69 9.98 -13.24 9.13
C PHE A 69 10.41 -12.68 10.48
N VAL A 70 9.58 -11.83 11.11
CA VAL A 70 9.87 -11.32 12.47
C VAL A 70 9.78 -12.44 13.51
N GLY A 71 8.94 -13.46 13.27
CA GLY A 71 8.86 -14.66 14.10
C GLY A 71 10.14 -15.51 14.08
N VAL A 72 10.80 -15.61 12.92
CA VAL A 72 12.08 -16.33 12.77
C VAL A 72 13.22 -15.62 13.52
N ASN A 73 13.28 -14.28 13.45
CA ASN A 73 14.37 -13.51 14.09
C ASN A 73 14.21 -13.36 15.63
N ARG A 74 13.16 -13.93 16.22
CA ARG A 74 12.95 -13.95 17.69
C ARG A 74 13.22 -15.30 18.36
N ARG A 75 13.52 -16.35 17.58
CA ARG A 75 13.98 -17.65 18.10
C ARG A 75 15.49 -17.72 18.07
#